data_AF-I3E679-F1
#
_entry.id   AF-I3E679-F1
#
_cell.length_a   1.000
_cell.length_b   1.000
_cell.length_c   1.000
_cell.angle_alpha   90.00
_cell.angle_beta   90.00
_cell.angle_gamma   90.00
#
_symmetry.space_group_name_H-M   'P 1'
#
loop_
_entity.id
_entity.type
_entity.pdbx_description
1 polymer ?
#
loop_
_entity_poly.entity_id
_entity_poly.type
_entity_poly.pdbx_seq_one_letter_code
_entity_poly.pdbx_strand_id
1 'polypeptide(L)' 'MCYETRSLIVTTNLQFGQWNHVFGDPILTEAVIDRLIHHSHLLFFNGDSRRLRDSILQNK' A
#
# COMPACT_ATOMS: atom_id res chain seq x y z
N MET A 1 2.22 -0.30 -21.86
CA MET A 1 2.20 -1.40 -20.87
C MET A 1 3.30 -1.12 -19.86
N CYS A 2 2.99 -1.09 -18.56
CA CYS A 2 3.96 -0.73 -17.50
C CYS A 2 4.49 -1.93 -16.71
N TYR A 3 3.76 -3.04 -16.67
CA TYR A 3 4.18 -4.29 -16.02
C TYR A 3 5.50 -4.79 -16.63
N GLU A 4 6.42 -5.26 -15.78
CA GLU A 4 7.78 -5.76 -16.13
C GLU A 4 8.68 -4.79 -16.91
N THR A 5 8.24 -3.56 -17.15
CA THR A 5 8.95 -2.58 -18.00
C THR A 5 9.29 -1.29 -17.25
N ARG A 6 8.64 -1.05 -16.10
CA ARG A 6 8.86 0.13 -15.25
C ARG A 6 8.69 -0.22 -13.78
N SER A 7 9.46 0.43 -12.92
CA SER A 7 9.28 0.34 -11.46
C SER A 7 8.07 1.16 -11.00
N LEU A 8 7.35 0.64 -10.01
CA LEU A 8 6.20 1.29 -9.39
C LEU A 8 6.37 1.26 -7.87
N ILE A 9 6.09 2.40 -7.22
CA ILE A 9 6.00 2.49 -5.75
C ILE A 9 4.54 2.73 -5.40
N VAL A 10 3.98 1.87 -4.55
CA VAL A 10 2.62 1.99 -4.03
C VAL A 10 2.68 2.06 -2.51
N THR A 11 2.00 3.02 -1.93
CA THR A 11 1.81 3.14 -0.48
C THR A 11 0.33 2.98 -0.16
N THR A 12 0.00 2.13 0.79
CA THR A 12 -1.37 1.92 1.24
C THR A 12 -1.41 1.75 2.75
N ASN A 13 -2.49 2.22 3.37
CA ASN A 13 -2.83 1.89 4.76
C ASN A 13 -3.79 0.69 4.85
N LEU A 14 -4.17 0.09 3.72
CA LEU A 14 -5.08 -1.05 3.64
C LEU A 14 -4.30 -2.35 3.45
N GLN A 15 -4.70 -3.38 4.19
CA GLN A 15 -4.21 -4.74 3.96
C GLN A 15 -4.76 -5.28 2.63
N PHE A 16 -4.04 -6.19 1.97
CA PHE A 16 -4.43 -6.73 0.66
C PHE A 16 -5.86 -7.27 0.61
N GLY A 17 -6.33 -7.96 1.65
CA GLY A 17 -7.72 -8.46 1.71
C GLY A 17 -8.79 -7.36 1.69
N GLN A 18 -8.42 -6.11 2.02
CA GLN A 18 -9.32 -4.96 2.00
C GLN A 18 -9.39 -4.27 0.63
N TRP A 19 -8.48 -4.59 -0.30
CA TRP A 19 -8.41 -3.94 -1.60
C TRP A 19 -9.63 -4.22 -2.49
N ASN A 20 -10.40 -5.27 -2.21
CA ASN A 20 -11.66 -5.52 -2.91
C ASN A 20 -12.66 -4.36 -2.75
N HIS A 21 -12.61 -3.62 -1.64
CA HIS A 21 -13.43 -2.41 -1.47
C HIS A 21 -13.02 -1.26 -2.39
N VAL A 22 -11.78 -1.29 -2.89
CA VAL A 22 -11.21 -0.26 -3.78
C VAL A 22 -11.52 -0.59 -5.23
N PHE A 23 -11.34 -1.85 -5.63
CA PHE A 23 -11.51 -2.28 -7.03
C PHE A 23 -12.91 -2.85 -7.33
N GLY A 24 -13.71 -3.19 -6.30
CA GLY A 24 -15.10 -3.60 -6.40
C GLY A 24 -15.33 -5.05 -6.87
N ASP A 25 -14.42 -5.59 -7.67
CA ASP A 25 -14.47 -6.96 -8.17
C ASP A 25 -13.33 -7.81 -7.57
N PRO A 26 -13.64 -8.94 -6.90
CA PRO A 26 -12.62 -9.79 -6.27
C PRO A 26 -11.61 -10.36 -7.26
N ILE A 27 -12.06 -10.78 -8.44
CA ILE A 27 -11.22 -11.44 -9.46
C ILE A 27 -10.22 -10.41 -10.02
N LEU A 28 -10.69 -9.21 -10.33
CA LEU A 28 -9.82 -8.11 -10.78
C LEU A 28 -8.85 -7.70 -9.67
N THR A 29 -9.31 -7.62 -8.42
CA THR A 29 -8.48 -7.28 -7.27
C THR A 29 -7.33 -8.27 -7.12
N GLU A 30 -7.62 -9.56 -7.13
CA GLU A 30 -6.62 -10.62 -7.03
C GLU A 30 -5.62 -10.53 -8.20
N ALA A 31 -6.09 -10.35 -9.44
CA ALA A 31 -5.24 -10.24 -10.60
C ALA A 31 -4.35 -8.98 -10.60
N VAL A 32 -4.78 -7.89 -9.96
CA VAL A 32 -3.97 -6.68 -9.76
C VAL A 32 -2.92 -6.92 -8.68
N ILE A 33 -3.32 -7.47 -7.54
CA ILE A 33 -2.40 -7.77 -6.43
C ILE A 33 -1.32 -8.74 -6.90
N ASP A 34 -1.69 -9.81 -7.59
CA ASP A 34 -0.76 -10.82 -8.12
C ASP A 34 0.36 -10.18 -8.96
N ARG A 35 -0.01 -9.33 -9.94
CA ARG A 35 0.97 -8.60 -10.77
C ARG A 35 1.82 -7.61 -9.99
N LEU A 36 1.25 -6.95 -8.98
CA LEU A 36 2.01 -6.00 -8.16
C LEU A 36 3.03 -6.73 -7.29
N ILE A 37 2.68 -7.86 -6.69
CA ILE A 37 3.55 -8.55 -5.73
C ILE A 37 4.61 -9.43 -6.39
N HIS A 38 4.36 -9.92 -7.60
CA HIS A 38 5.22 -10.89 -8.31
C HIS A 38 6.72 -10.51 -8.34
N HIS A 39 7.03 -9.23 -8.53
CA HIS A 39 8.40 -8.70 -8.51
C HIS A 39 8.54 -7.48 -7.59
N SER A 40 8.03 -7.58 -6.35
CA SER A 40 8.05 -6.48 -5.39
C SER A 40 8.86 -6.75 -4.13
N HIS A 41 9.20 -5.66 -3.45
CA HIS A 41 9.63 -5.68 -2.06
C HIS A 41 8.53 -5.08 -1.18
N LEU A 42 8.00 -5.88 -0.26
CA LEU A 42 6.98 -5.44 0.69
C LEU A 42 7.65 -4.81 1.92
N LEU A 43 7.33 -3.55 2.18
CA LEU A 43 7.80 -2.81 3.35
C LEU A 43 6.62 -2.56 4.29
N PHE A 44 6.70 -3.12 5.50
CA PHE A 44 5.68 -2.94 6.53
C PHE A 44 6.07 -1.79 7.47
N PHE A 45 5.16 -0.85 7.66
CA PHE A 45 5.35 0.33 8.51
C PHE A 45 4.44 0.22 9.74
N ASN A 46 5.00 -0.28 10.85
CA ASN A 46 4.26 -0.49 12.11
C ASN A 46 4.58 0.57 13.19
N GLY A 47 5.00 1.77 12.77
CA GLY A 47 5.40 2.83 13.68
C GLY A 47 4.29 3.83 13.98
N ASP A 48 4.47 4.60 15.05
CA ASP A 48 3.56 5.70 15.41
C ASP A 48 3.48 6.76 14.30
N SER A 49 2.32 7.42 14.22
CA SER A 49 2.13 8.53 13.29
C SER A 49 3.14 9.64 13.57
N ARG A 50 3.98 9.94 12.58
CA ARG A 50 4.93 11.05 12.67
C ARG A 50 4.22 12.38 12.93
N ARG A 51 3.03 12.57 12.31
CA ARG A 51 2.19 13.76 12.50
C ARG A 51 1.76 13.95 13.95
N LEU A 52 1.39 12.85 14.63
CA LEU A 52 0.99 12.88 16.04
C LEU A 52 2.19 13.22 16.93
N ARG A 53 3.35 12.62 16.65
CA ARG A 53 4.57 12.91 17.42
C ARG A 53 4.94 14.39 17.34
N ASP A 54 4.91 14.95 16.13
CA ASP A 54 5.26 16.35 15.90
C ASP A 54 4.22 17.31 16.53
N SER A 55 2.92 16.97 16.53
CA SER A 55 1.89 17.78 17.20
C SER A 55 2.02 17.78 18.72
N ILE A 56 2.44 16.67 19.32
CA ILE A 56 2.71 16.58 20.77
C ILE A 56 3.95 17.42 21.13
N LEU A 57 4.97 17.41 20.28
CA LEU A 57 6.20 18.20 20.48
C LEU A 57 5.96 19.72 20.35
N GLN A 58 5.07 20.16 19.47
CA GLN A 58 4.72 21.59 19.32
C GLN A 58 3.84 22.15 20.43
N ASN A 59 3.12 21.30 21.17
CA ASN A 59 2.29 21.69 22.32
C ASN A 59 3.05 21.64 23.66
N LYS A 60 4.38 21.47 23.62
CA LYS A 60 5.29 21.61 24.76
C LYS A 60 6.10 22.89 24.62
#